data_AF-A0A936B3P9-F1
#
_entry.id   AF-A0A936B3P9-F1
#
_cell.length_a   1.000
_cell.length_b   1.000
_cell.length_c   1.000
_cell.angle_alpha   90.00
_cell.angle_beta   90.00
_cell.angle_gamma   90.00
#
_symmetry.space_group_name_H-M   'P 1'
#
loop_
_entity.id
_entity.type
_entity.pdbx_description
1 polymer ?
#
loop_
_entity_poly.entity_id
_entity_poly.type
_entity_poly.pdbx_seq_one_letter_code
_entity_poly.pdbx_strand_id
1 'polypeptide(L)'
;MASVTAAQASVPLAGVGATIAAQVKHIAFDLGYVAQCLCHPATPPADWGEVWRTVGRVSPSEWQAIQQELRTNYHHLNTLLANLSLWTTPANLSLAIALIAHAAYHLGEIRQALWLHQTHPSLTAP
;
A
#
# COMPACT_ATOMS: atom_id res chain seq x y z
N MET A 1 16.77 6.57 -2.49
CA MET A 1 16.11 5.32 -2.93
C MET A 1 16.09 5.34 -4.45
N ALA A 2 16.56 4.29 -5.12
CA ALA A 2 16.43 4.19 -6.58
C ALA A 2 14.94 4.23 -6.96
N SER A 3 14.58 4.99 -7.99
CA SER A 3 13.19 5.07 -8.45
C SER A 3 12.80 3.75 -9.12
N VAL A 4 11.91 2.98 -8.48
CA VAL A 4 11.31 1.79 -9.09
C VAL A 4 10.53 2.23 -10.33
N THR A 5 10.89 1.68 -11.49
CA THR A 5 10.18 1.98 -12.75
C THR A 5 8.85 1.23 -12.82
N ALA A 6 7.92 1.67 -13.68
CA ALA A 6 6.65 0.97 -13.88
C ALA A 6 6.85 -0.47 -14.37
N ALA A 7 7.86 -0.71 -15.22
CA ALA A 7 8.21 -2.05 -15.68
C ALA A 7 8.62 -2.96 -14.53
N GLN A 8 9.49 -2.49 -13.63
CA GLN A 8 9.85 -3.23 -12.41
C GLN A 8 8.65 -3.40 -11.48
N ALA A 9 7.83 -2.35 -11.33
CA ALA A 9 6.66 -2.40 -10.46
C ALA A 9 5.60 -3.40 -10.92
N SER A 10 5.62 -3.78 -12.20
CA SER A 10 4.68 -4.67 -12.87
C SER A 10 5.04 -6.15 -12.78
N VAL A 11 6.20 -6.50 -12.23
CA VAL A 11 6.66 -7.88 -12.22
C VAL A 11 6.08 -8.63 -11.02
N PRO A 12 5.38 -9.76 -11.22
CA PRO A 12 4.92 -10.59 -10.12
C PRO A 12 6.08 -11.35 -9.49
N LEU A 13 6.10 -11.41 -8.16
CA LEU A 13 7.03 -12.24 -7.40
C LEU A 13 6.88 -13.72 -7.79
N ALA A 14 7.96 -14.36 -8.24
CA ALA A 14 7.99 -15.79 -8.61
C ALA A 14 6.89 -16.21 -9.62
N GLY A 15 6.41 -15.29 -10.47
CA GLY A 15 5.41 -15.57 -11.51
C GLY A 15 3.97 -15.75 -11.05
N VAL A 16 3.71 -15.79 -9.74
CA VAL A 16 2.37 -16.02 -9.16
C VAL A 16 1.99 -15.08 -8.00
N GLY A 17 2.95 -14.30 -7.48
CA GLY A 17 2.75 -13.36 -6.40
C GLY A 17 2.23 -11.99 -6.85
N ALA A 18 1.88 -11.15 -5.87
CA ALA A 18 1.50 -9.76 -6.13
C ALA A 18 2.66 -8.96 -6.74
N THR A 19 2.32 -8.00 -7.61
CA THR A 19 3.29 -7.04 -8.16
C THR A 19 3.62 -5.97 -7.13
N ILE A 20 4.78 -5.32 -7.22
CA ILE A 20 5.09 -4.15 -6.37
C ILE A 20 4.01 -3.06 -6.53
N ALA A 21 3.48 -2.89 -7.75
CA ALA A 21 2.39 -1.95 -8.01
C ALA A 21 1.13 -2.29 -7.20
N ALA A 22 0.73 -3.57 -7.15
CA ALA A 22 -0.39 -4.02 -6.35
C ALA A 22 -0.15 -3.82 -4.84
N GLN A 23 1.04 -4.17 -4.35
CA GLN A 23 1.40 -3.97 -2.94
C GLN A 23 1.31 -2.50 -2.54
N VAL A 24 1.87 -1.59 -3.36
CA VAL A 24 1.85 -0.16 -3.07
C VAL A 24 0.44 0.42 -3.17
N LYS A 25 -0.36 0.00 -4.16
CA LYS A 25 -1.76 0.42 -4.28
C LYS A 25 -2.60 -0.07 -3.10
N HIS A 26 -2.32 -1.26 -2.57
CA HIS A 26 -3.01 -1.80 -1.39
C HIS A 26 -2.72 -0.97 -0.13
N ILE A 27 -1.46 -0.57 0.09
CA ILE A 27 -1.11 0.34 1.19
C ILE A 27 -1.80 1.71 1.00
N ALA A 28 -1.80 2.25 -0.23
CA ALA A 28 -2.47 3.52 -0.51
C ALA A 28 -3.97 3.45 -0.17
N PHE A 29 -4.64 2.37 -0.54
CA PHE A 29 -6.02 2.08 -0.20
C PHE A 29 -6.24 1.99 1.32
N ASP A 30 -5.42 1.21 2.03
CA ASP A 30 -5.53 1.01 3.49
C ASP A 30 -5.41 2.34 4.26
N LEU A 31 -4.44 3.17 3.89
CA LEU A 31 -4.28 4.52 4.48
C LEU A 31 -5.55 5.37 4.31
N GLY A 32 -6.16 5.35 3.13
CA GLY A 32 -7.38 6.09 2.83
C GLY A 32 -8.58 5.56 3.61
N TYR A 33 -8.73 4.23 3.66
CA TYR A 33 -9.81 3.56 4.39
C TYR A 33 -9.73 3.83 5.90
N VAL A 34 -8.54 3.74 6.49
CA VAL A 34 -8.32 4.07 7.90
C VAL A 34 -8.64 5.53 8.19
N ALA A 35 -8.21 6.46 7.33
CA ALA A 35 -8.57 7.87 7.45
C ALA A 35 -10.10 8.07 7.45
N GLN A 36 -10.82 7.36 6.58
CA GLN A 36 -12.28 7.40 6.54
C GLN A 36 -12.91 6.86 7.84
N CYS A 37 -12.41 5.72 8.34
CA CYS A 37 -12.90 5.12 9.59
C CYS A 37 -12.72 6.05 10.80
N LEU A 38 -11.59 6.77 10.87
CA LEU A 38 -11.32 7.73 11.95
C LEU A 38 -12.28 8.92 11.93
N CYS A 39 -12.71 9.37 10.74
CA CYS A 39 -13.65 10.48 10.57
C CYS A 39 -15.12 10.04 10.66
N HIS A 40 -15.42 8.80 10.27
CA HIS A 40 -16.76 8.28 10.10
C HIS A 40 -16.88 6.87 10.70
N PRO A 41 -17.37 6.73 11.94
CA PRO A 41 -17.52 5.44 12.61
C PRO A 41 -18.43 4.42 11.88
N ALA A 42 -19.28 4.89 10.96
CA ALA A 42 -20.18 4.08 10.16
C ALA A 42 -19.64 3.78 8.73
N THR A 43 -18.31 3.82 8.55
CA THR A 43 -17.69 3.47 7.26
C THR A 43 -18.03 2.02 6.91
N PRO A 44 -18.56 1.74 5.70
CA PRO A 44 -18.92 0.39 5.30
C PRO A 44 -17.67 -0.49 5.13
N PRO A 45 -17.82 -1.83 5.25
CA PRO A 45 -16.69 -2.74 5.04
C PRO A 45 -16.03 -2.56 3.67
N ALA A 46 -14.70 -2.51 3.68
CA ALA A 46 -13.86 -2.48 2.49
C ALA A 46 -13.83 -3.83 1.73
N ASP A 47 -13.72 -3.76 0.40
CA ASP A 47 -13.31 -4.90 -0.43
C ASP A 47 -11.79 -4.99 -0.47
N TRP A 48 -11.21 -5.64 0.53
CA TRP A 48 -9.76 -5.83 0.65
C TRP A 48 -9.13 -6.61 -0.51
N GLY A 49 -9.94 -7.31 -1.30
CA GLY A 49 -9.47 -8.12 -2.43
C GLY A 49 -9.42 -7.37 -3.76
N GLU A 50 -10.00 -6.18 -3.86
CA GLU A 50 -10.15 -5.46 -5.13
C GLU A 50 -8.80 -5.19 -5.80
N VAL A 51 -7.83 -4.69 -5.04
CA VAL A 51 -6.49 -4.37 -5.56
C VAL A 51 -5.81 -5.61 -6.12
N TRP A 52 -5.94 -6.76 -5.45
CA TRP A 52 -5.32 -8.01 -5.91
C TRP A 52 -5.93 -8.56 -7.20
N ARG A 53 -7.20 -8.24 -7.46
CA ARG A 53 -7.88 -8.68 -8.68
C ARG A 53 -7.66 -7.73 -9.86
N THR A 54 -7.41 -6.45 -9.59
CA THR A 54 -7.45 -5.39 -10.60
C THR A 54 -6.11 -4.78 -10.92
N VAL A 55 -5.11 -4.90 -10.05
CA VAL A 55 -3.79 -4.27 -10.22
C VAL A 55 -2.74 -5.32 -10.54
N GLY A 56 -2.20 -5.25 -11.75
CA GLY A 56 -1.14 -6.13 -12.23
C GLY A 56 -0.01 -5.33 -12.87
N ARG A 57 0.09 -5.41 -14.20
CA ARG A 57 0.99 -4.56 -15.00
C ARG A 57 0.44 -3.14 -15.08
N VAL A 58 1.32 -2.17 -14.90
CA VAL A 58 1.00 -0.74 -14.93
C VAL A 58 1.88 0.00 -15.93
N SER A 59 1.30 0.99 -16.59
CA SER A 59 2.00 2.00 -17.37
C SER A 59 2.76 2.99 -16.47
N PRO A 60 3.68 3.80 -17.03
CA PRO A 60 4.35 4.86 -16.28
C PRO A 60 3.40 5.86 -15.60
N SER A 61 2.30 6.23 -16.26
CA SER A 61 1.31 7.16 -15.71
C SER A 61 0.48 6.53 -14.59
N GLU A 62 0.04 5.27 -14.76
CA GLU A 62 -0.66 4.53 -13.70
C GLU A 62 0.24 4.34 -12.47
N TRP A 63 1.52 4.02 -12.69
CA TRP A 63 2.47 3.89 -11.60
C TRP A 63 2.66 5.20 -10.84
N GLN A 64 2.84 6.31 -11.57
CA GLN A 64 2.93 7.63 -10.98
C GLN A 64 1.67 7.98 -10.17
N ALA A 65 0.48 7.66 -10.69
CA ALA A 65 -0.79 7.89 -10.01
C ALA A 65 -0.89 7.10 -8.69
N ILE A 66 -0.52 5.82 -8.69
CA ILE A 66 -0.48 4.97 -7.48
C ILE A 66 0.48 5.57 -6.44
N GLN A 67 1.67 5.99 -6.85
CA GLN A 67 2.62 6.62 -5.94
C GLN A 67 2.11 7.96 -5.40
N GLN A 68 1.41 8.74 -6.22
CA GLN A 68 0.82 10.01 -5.78
C GLN A 68 -0.30 9.78 -4.76
N GLU A 69 -1.17 8.81 -5.00
CA GLU A 69 -2.23 8.41 -4.08
C GLU A 69 -1.68 7.97 -2.73
N LEU A 70 -0.64 7.14 -2.72
CA LEU A 70 0.06 6.75 -1.48
C LEU A 70 0.49 7.98 -0.67
N ARG A 71 1.14 8.95 -1.33
CA ARG A 71 1.61 10.17 -0.65
C ARG A 71 0.46 11.02 -0.14
N THR A 72 -0.56 11.22 -0.96
CA THR A 72 -1.76 11.98 -0.58
C THR A 72 -2.42 11.38 0.65
N ASN A 73 -2.66 10.05 0.65
CA ASN A 73 -3.33 9.37 1.76
C ASN A 73 -2.45 9.32 3.01
N TYR A 74 -1.13 9.14 2.86
CA TYR A 74 -0.18 9.24 3.96
C TYR A 74 -0.21 10.62 4.62
N HIS A 75 -0.13 11.69 3.82
CA HIS A 75 -0.15 13.06 4.35
C HIS A 75 -1.49 13.38 5.01
N HIS A 76 -2.61 13.00 4.38
CA HIS A 76 -3.94 13.20 4.95
C HIS A 76 -4.08 12.49 6.29
N LEU A 77 -3.70 11.21 6.37
CA LEU A 77 -3.77 10.45 7.60
C LEU A 77 -2.86 11.04 8.68
N ASN A 78 -1.63 11.44 8.35
CA ASN A 78 -0.73 12.09 9.32
C ASN A 78 -1.35 13.39 9.88
N THR A 79 -2.01 14.19 9.05
CA THR A 79 -2.72 15.38 9.52
C THR A 79 -3.86 15.02 10.47
N LEU A 80 -4.61 13.95 10.20
CA LEU A 80 -5.65 13.47 11.10
C LEU A 80 -5.06 12.99 12.42
N LEU A 81 -4.05 12.11 12.39
CA LEU A 81 -3.44 11.51 13.58
C LEU A 81 -2.78 12.54 14.52
N ALA A 82 -2.40 13.72 14.02
CA ALA A 82 -1.93 14.83 14.84
C ALA A 82 -3.02 15.44 15.75
N ASN A 83 -4.30 15.14 15.50
CA ASN A 83 -5.40 15.62 16.32
C ASN A 83 -5.57 14.77 17.60
N LEU A 84 -5.31 15.37 18.76
CA LEU A 84 -5.43 14.73 20.07
C LEU A 84 -6.84 14.19 20.37
N SER A 85 -7.90 14.77 19.79
CA SER A 85 -9.26 14.30 20.02
C SER A 85 -9.55 12.91 19.44
N LEU A 86 -8.76 12.47 18.45
CA LEU A 86 -8.90 11.13 17.86
C LEU A 86 -8.44 10.01 18.80
N TRP A 87 -7.63 10.29 19.81
CA TRP A 87 -7.04 9.26 20.68
C TRP A 87 -7.89 8.95 21.92
N THR A 88 -9.17 9.35 21.90
CA THR A 88 -10.08 9.24 23.04
C THR A 88 -10.75 7.87 23.17
N THR A 89 -10.63 7.01 22.15
CA THR A 89 -11.24 5.67 22.15
C THR A 89 -10.19 4.57 21.94
N PRO A 90 -10.32 3.41 22.60
CA PRO A 90 -9.44 2.26 22.35
C PRO A 90 -9.48 1.79 20.90
N ALA A 91 -10.63 1.91 20.24
CA ALA A 91 -10.80 1.52 18.83
C ALA A 91 -9.88 2.30 17.89
N ASN A 92 -9.73 3.61 18.09
CA ASN A 92 -8.86 4.44 17.24
C ASN A 92 -7.38 4.07 17.43
N LEU A 93 -6.97 3.77 18.67
CA LEU A 93 -5.62 3.27 18.95
C LEU A 93 -5.37 1.90 18.29
N SER A 94 -6.31 0.97 18.41
CA SER A 94 -6.22 -0.35 17.78
C SER A 94 -6.12 -0.24 16.26
N LEU A 95 -6.90 0.66 15.64
CA LEU A 95 -6.87 0.90 14.21
C LEU A 95 -5.51 1.44 13.74
N ALA A 96 -4.94 2.40 14.48
CA ALA A 96 -3.62 2.95 14.16
C ALA A 96 -2.49 1.91 14.28
N ILE A 97 -2.51 1.08 15.33
CA ILE A 97 -1.52 0.00 15.51
C ILE A 97 -1.66 -1.05 14.40
N ALA A 98 -2.89 -1.45 14.07
CA ALA A 98 -3.15 -2.41 13.00
C ALA A 98 -2.61 -1.92 11.65
N LEU A 99 -2.87 -0.65 11.31
CA LEU A 99 -2.34 -0.03 10.10
C LEU A 99 -0.81 -0.05 10.05
N ILE A 100 -0.12 0.32 11.14
CA ILE A 100 1.35 0.33 11.18
C ILE A 100 1.90 -1.07 10.94
N ALA A 101 1.35 -2.08 11.62
CA ALA A 101 1.78 -3.47 11.46
C ALA A 101 1.53 -3.96 10.02
N HIS A 102 0.38 -3.63 9.44
CA HIS A 102 0.01 -4.03 8.10
C HIS A 102 0.89 -3.37 7.02
N ALA A 103 1.14 -2.05 7.14
CA ALA A 103 2.05 -1.33 6.25
C ALA A 103 3.49 -1.87 6.35
N ALA A 104 3.95 -2.23 7.54
CA ALA A 104 5.29 -2.81 7.75
C ALA A 104 5.42 -4.19 7.07
N TYR A 105 4.38 -5.03 7.14
CA TYR A 105 4.33 -6.31 6.44
C TYR A 105 4.49 -6.12 4.92
N HIS A 106 3.67 -5.26 4.31
CA HIS A 106 3.74 -5.01 2.86
C HIS A 106 5.05 -4.34 2.42
N LEU A 107 5.64 -3.50 3.28
CA LEU A 107 6.97 -2.97 3.04
C LEU A 107 8.04 -4.08 3.01
N GLY A 108 7.90 -5.11 3.84
CA GLY A 108 8.74 -6.30 3.82
C GLY A 108 8.66 -7.02 2.47
N GLU A 109 7.44 -7.29 2.00
CA GLU A 109 7.18 -7.92 0.69
C GLU A 109 7.79 -7.10 -0.47
N ILE A 110 7.60 -5.77 -0.46
CA ILE A 110 8.19 -4.88 -1.48
C ILE A 110 9.72 -4.93 -1.44
N ARG A 111 10.33 -4.92 -0.26
CA ARG A 111 11.79 -5.02 -0.12
C ARG A 111 12.31 -6.37 -0.62
N GLN A 112 11.58 -7.45 -0.34
CA GLN A 112 11.92 -8.78 -0.84
C GLN A 112 11.81 -8.83 -2.38
N ALA A 113 10.76 -8.27 -2.98
CA ALA A 113 10.59 -8.17 -4.42
C ALA A 113 11.78 -7.43 -5.07
N LEU A 114 12.13 -6.26 -4.52
CA LEU A 114 13.23 -5.44 -5.02
C LEU A 114 14.58 -6.14 -4.91
N TRP A 115 14.81 -6.86 -3.81
CA TRP A 115 16.03 -7.64 -3.63
C TRP A 115 16.12 -8.74 -4.70
N LEU A 116 15.05 -9.52 -4.91
CA LEU A 116 15.01 -10.60 -5.90
C LEU A 116 15.21 -10.07 -7.33
N HIS A 117 14.63 -8.92 -7.69
CA HIS A 117 14.87 -8.29 -9.00
C HIS A 117 16.34 -7.93 -9.25
N GLN A 118 17.08 -7.59 -8.19
CA GLN A 118 18.48 -7.20 -8.29
C GLN A 118 19.43 -8.40 -8.27
N THR A 119 19.14 -9.42 -7.47
CA THR A 119 20.05 -10.54 -7.23
C THR A 119 19.73 -11.80 -8.03
N HIS A 120 18.47 -11.98 -8.46
CA HIS A 120 17.98 -13.17 -9.15
C HIS A 120 17.01 -12.83 -10.30
N PRO A 121 17.46 -12.11 -11.35
CA PRO A 121 16.60 -11.65 -12.44
C PRO A 121 15.91 -12.78 -13.20
N SER A 122 16.46 -14.01 -13.19
CA SER A 122 15.84 -15.20 -13.78
C SER A 122 14.57 -15.68 -13.07
N LEU A 123 14.37 -15.31 -11.79
CA LEU A 123 13.15 -15.61 -11.03
C LEU A 123 12.06 -14.56 -11.21
N THR A 124 12.37 -13.49 -11.94
CA THR A 124 11.50 -12.33 -12.12
C THR A 124 11.46 -11.85 -13.58
N ALA A 125 11.88 -12.69 -14.52
CA ALA A 125 11.72 -12.42 -15.94
C ALA A 125 10.26 -12.69 -16.35
N PRO A 126 9.67 -11.87 -17.24
CA PRO A 126 8.31 -12.07 -17.73
C PRO A 126 8.16 -13.37 -18.54
#